data_AF-A0A1G0LC83-F1
#
_entry.id   AF-A0A1G0LC83-F1
#
_cell.length_a   1.000
_cell.length_b   1.000
_cell.length_c   1.000
_cell.angle_alpha   90.00
_cell.angle_beta   90.00
_cell.angle_gamma   90.00
#
_symmetry.space_group_name_H-M   'P 1'
#
loop_
_entity.id
_entity.type
_entity.pdbx_description
1 polymer ?
#
loop_
_entity_poly.entity_id
_entity_poly.type
_entity_poly.pdbx_seq_one_letter_code
_entity_poly.pdbx_strand_id
1 'polypeptide(L)'
;MQILTKQFFIKSCKILLPIFTLIVVISAWLLINCDMTGDWEGLYLVSGPGNHLTVTDDLFPEDDLVAGMAFTWISKAVIAESCSASTGSCISSKWDEKNGRGYVKNFYQDGRKLLINLSRFKNENGELSSGIFLGGGLPPGDPDYSSTDKDDTGMSYYDGRRWYHIWCSVNEAVLSSALNSKPIYPQQWNFLNSRVLENSSNNISIVSHHWFSMDGVPFFVEKLFFYESGDNYFTLVTKIKNEGVRPMSLYYLYGDEPWVGHYGTAMGNVGWTKDGFFKTEGEIDTTANTFAGILDYGNDLAGEAHTYTGMANFIEWDRTTRPDLAYFSNVAGRYTKLQGISRPLADADCRFLGLEWARTLKPAESMSFTLAIGMANN
;
A
#
# COMPACT_ATOMS: atom_id res chain seq x y z
N MET A 1 70.67 -2.88 23.46
CA MET A 1 69.87 -2.35 22.33
C MET A 1 68.63 -3.20 22.01
N GLN A 2 68.68 -4.54 22.06
CA GLN A 2 67.51 -5.41 21.76
C GLN A 2 66.35 -5.39 22.79
N ILE A 3 66.60 -5.02 24.06
CA ILE A 3 65.55 -4.98 25.10
C ILE A 3 64.68 -3.72 24.96
N LEU A 4 65.29 -2.60 24.54
CA LEU A 4 64.58 -1.34 24.30
C LEU A 4 63.62 -1.43 23.11
N THR A 5 64.00 -2.15 22.04
CA THR A 5 63.12 -2.36 20.88
C THR A 5 61.91 -3.26 21.21
N LYS A 6 62.07 -4.30 22.04
CA LYS A 6 60.93 -5.14 22.47
C LYS A 6 59.95 -4.38 23.37
N GLN A 7 60.44 -3.58 24.32
CA GLN A 7 59.55 -2.78 25.18
C GLN A 7 58.83 -1.67 24.40
N PHE A 8 59.51 -1.05 23.41
CA PHE A 8 58.90 -0.07 22.53
C PHE A 8 57.82 -0.70 21.65
N PHE A 9 58.09 -1.88 21.07
CA PHE A 9 57.11 -2.60 20.23
C PHE A 9 55.87 -3.03 21.02
N ILE A 10 56.03 -3.54 22.24
CA ILE A 10 54.89 -3.93 23.10
C ILE A 10 54.07 -2.71 23.54
N LYS A 11 54.72 -1.59 23.86
CA LYS A 11 54.01 -0.34 24.20
C LYS A 11 53.27 0.24 23.00
N SER A 12 53.89 0.27 21.81
CA SER A 12 53.25 0.74 20.58
C SER A 12 52.07 -0.15 20.17
N CYS A 13 52.16 -1.47 20.32
CA CYS A 13 51.07 -2.39 19.98
C CYS A 13 49.85 -2.22 20.91
N LYS A 14 50.07 -1.93 22.21
CA LYS A 14 48.99 -1.64 23.17
C LYS A 14 48.23 -0.34 22.88
N ILE A 15 48.85 0.62 22.19
CA ILE A 15 48.22 1.90 21.83
C ILE A 15 47.60 1.82 20.42
N LEU A 16 48.25 1.12 19.48
CA LEU A 16 47.79 1.00 18.10
C LEU A 16 46.54 0.11 17.96
N LEU A 17 46.43 -0.96 18.75
CA LEU A 17 45.27 -1.85 18.69
C LEU A 17 43.94 -1.15 19.04
N PRO A 18 43.79 -0.42 20.17
CA PRO A 18 42.53 0.27 20.46
C PRO A 18 42.24 1.41 19.48
N ILE A 19 43.27 2.09 18.95
CA ILE A 19 43.09 3.09 17.90
C ILE A 19 42.56 2.45 16.62
N PHE A 20 43.14 1.32 16.20
CA PHE A 20 42.67 0.58 15.02
C PHE A 20 41.24 0.06 15.22
N THR A 21 40.93 -0.55 16.37
CA THR A 21 39.57 -0.98 16.70
C THR A 21 38.59 0.19 16.69
N LEU A 22 38.96 1.33 17.25
CA LEU A 22 38.12 2.53 17.24
C LEU A 22 37.89 3.05 15.81
N ILE A 23 38.93 3.08 14.96
CA ILE A 23 38.81 3.47 13.55
C ILE A 23 37.90 2.51 12.80
N VAL A 24 38.01 1.19 13.03
CA VAL A 24 37.15 0.19 12.40
C VAL A 24 35.70 0.35 12.87
N VAL A 25 35.47 0.58 14.17
CA VAL A 25 34.12 0.79 14.72
C VAL A 25 33.51 2.09 14.20
N ILE A 26 34.27 3.19 14.17
CA ILE A 26 33.78 4.48 13.61
C ILE A 26 33.52 4.33 12.12
N SER A 27 34.42 3.70 11.36
CA SER A 27 34.22 3.45 9.93
C SER A 27 32.99 2.58 9.67
N ALA A 28 32.77 1.54 10.48
CA ALA A 28 31.57 0.71 10.40
C ALA A 28 30.31 1.48 10.79
N TRP A 29 30.38 2.34 11.82
CA TRP A 29 29.28 3.18 12.25
C TRP A 29 28.89 4.23 11.20
N LEU A 30 29.86 4.79 10.48
CA LEU A 30 29.61 5.70 9.35
C LEU A 30 28.92 5.02 8.15
N LEU A 31 28.91 3.69 8.09
CA LEU A 31 28.21 2.92 7.05
C LEU A 31 26.80 2.48 7.48
N ILE A 32 26.45 2.69 8.75
CA ILE A 32 25.16 2.28 9.33
C ILE A 32 24.28 3.52 9.50
N ASN A 33 23.17 3.55 8.78
CA ASN A 33 22.09 4.50 9.02
C ASN A 33 21.17 3.96 10.12
N CYS A 34 20.54 4.84 10.88
CA CYS A 34 19.49 4.46 11.83
C CYS A 34 18.19 5.13 11.40
N ASP A 35 17.18 4.32 11.12
CA ASP A 35 15.83 4.77 10.74
C ASP A 35 14.82 4.16 11.71
N MET A 36 14.60 4.87 12.82
CA MET A 36 13.73 4.42 13.90
C MET A 36 12.40 5.16 13.79
N THR A 37 11.36 4.41 13.42
CA THR A 37 10.03 4.93 13.15
C THR A 37 9.16 5.04 14.40
N GLY A 38 9.47 4.24 15.43
CA GLY A 38 8.79 4.22 16.72
C GLY A 38 7.71 3.16 16.88
N ASP A 39 7.58 2.24 15.92
CA ASP A 39 6.61 1.13 15.95
C ASP A 39 7.11 -0.02 16.84
N TRP A 40 8.43 -0.15 16.99
CA TRP A 40 9.09 -1.17 17.83
C TRP A 40 8.61 -2.61 17.54
N GLU A 41 8.43 -2.96 16.27
CA GLU A 41 8.07 -4.33 15.85
C GLU A 41 9.25 -5.29 15.99
N GLY A 42 10.46 -4.75 15.98
CA GLY A 42 11.69 -5.50 16.21
C GLY A 42 12.92 -4.61 16.16
N LEU A 43 14.06 -5.26 15.92
CA LEU A 43 15.30 -4.60 15.53
C LEU A 43 15.84 -5.31 14.31
N TYR A 44 15.88 -4.62 13.19
CA TYR A 44 16.25 -5.16 11.89
C TYR A 44 17.45 -4.40 11.33
N LEU A 45 18.30 -5.15 10.64
CA LEU A 45 19.38 -4.65 9.80
C LEU A 45 18.99 -4.97 8.36
N VAL A 46 18.77 -3.93 7.56
CA VAL A 46 18.36 -4.05 6.16
C VAL A 46 19.47 -3.48 5.26
N SER A 47 19.63 -4.05 4.06
CA SER A 47 20.51 -3.48 3.06
C SER A 47 19.77 -2.42 2.26
N GLY A 48 20.37 -1.24 2.14
CA GLY A 48 19.92 -0.16 1.28
C GLY A 48 20.78 0.02 0.04
N PRO A 49 20.43 0.99 -0.83
CA PRO A 49 21.20 1.32 -2.03
C PRO A 49 22.66 1.61 -1.71
N GLY A 50 23.59 1.12 -2.54
CA GLY A 50 25.03 1.42 -2.41
C GLY A 50 25.75 0.70 -1.27
N ASN A 51 25.27 -0.47 -0.83
CA ASN A 51 25.82 -1.25 0.29
C ASN A 51 25.75 -0.53 1.65
N HIS A 52 24.90 0.49 1.78
CA HIS A 52 24.59 1.06 3.08
C HIS A 52 23.72 0.09 3.86
N LEU A 53 23.99 -0.04 5.15
CA LEU A 53 23.15 -0.83 6.05
C LEU A 53 22.29 0.14 6.85
N THR A 54 21.03 -0.21 7.06
CA THR A 54 20.12 0.58 7.89
C THR A 54 19.64 -0.27 9.05
N VAL A 55 19.79 0.22 10.27
CA VAL A 55 19.14 -0.34 11.45
C VAL A 55 17.79 0.33 11.60
N THR A 56 16.72 -0.47 11.68
CA THR A 56 15.35 0.00 11.80
C THR A 56 14.56 -0.83 12.80
N ASP A 57 13.45 -0.27 13.30
CA ASP A 57 12.56 -0.91 14.28
C ASP A 57 11.29 -1.51 13.66
N ASP A 58 11.14 -1.42 12.34
CA ASP A 58 10.06 -2.01 11.55
C ASP A 58 10.62 -2.62 10.26
N LEU A 59 9.88 -3.53 9.62
CA LEU A 59 10.29 -4.15 8.36
C LEU A 59 9.14 -4.06 7.34
N PHE A 60 9.47 -3.56 6.15
CA PHE A 60 8.54 -3.41 5.04
C PHE A 60 8.77 -4.52 3.99
N PRO A 61 7.74 -4.88 3.19
CA PRO A 61 7.89 -5.90 2.14
C PRO A 61 8.95 -5.59 1.07
N GLU A 62 9.29 -4.32 0.92
CA GLU A 62 10.32 -3.82 -0.01
C GLU A 62 11.73 -3.85 0.58
N ASP A 63 11.90 -4.12 1.88
CA ASP A 63 13.21 -4.12 2.53
C ASP A 63 13.96 -5.44 2.33
N ASP A 64 15.24 -5.34 1.97
CA ASP A 64 16.15 -6.47 1.91
C ASP A 64 16.73 -6.78 3.29
N LEU A 65 16.10 -7.70 4.02
CA LEU A 65 16.52 -8.10 5.36
C LEU A 65 17.88 -8.82 5.35
N VAL A 66 18.86 -8.28 6.08
CA VAL A 66 20.17 -8.90 6.31
C VAL A 66 20.16 -9.74 7.59
N ALA A 67 19.65 -9.17 8.67
CA ALA A 67 19.50 -9.82 9.96
C ALA A 67 18.43 -9.10 10.78
N GLY A 68 17.76 -9.78 11.70
CA GLY A 68 16.83 -9.09 12.57
C GLY A 68 16.22 -9.97 13.65
N MET A 69 15.55 -9.32 14.58
CA MET A 69 14.82 -9.96 15.67
C MET A 69 13.48 -9.24 15.85
N ALA A 70 12.37 -9.96 15.67
CA ALA A 70 11.03 -9.45 15.91
C ALA A 70 10.68 -9.49 17.41
N PHE A 71 10.01 -8.46 17.91
CA PHE A 71 9.54 -8.36 19.30
C PHE A 71 8.14 -8.95 19.48
N THR A 72 7.99 -10.24 19.15
CA THR A 72 6.71 -10.98 19.20
C THR A 72 6.06 -11.04 20.59
N TRP A 73 6.80 -10.76 21.67
CA TRP A 73 6.27 -10.71 23.02
C TRP A 73 5.46 -9.43 23.27
N ILE A 74 5.82 -8.31 22.63
CA ILE A 74 5.06 -7.07 22.69
C ILE A 74 3.75 -7.26 21.94
N SER A 75 3.81 -7.85 20.73
CA SER A 75 2.62 -8.09 19.92
C SER A 75 1.64 -9.02 20.64
N LYS A 76 2.09 -10.11 21.26
CA LYS A 76 1.22 -11.01 22.03
C LYS A 76 0.55 -10.37 23.25
N ALA A 77 1.22 -9.41 23.90
CA ALA A 77 0.65 -8.70 25.05
C ALA A 77 -0.43 -7.67 24.63
N VAL A 78 -0.32 -7.13 23.41
CA VAL A 78 -1.28 -6.17 22.84
C VAL A 78 -2.41 -6.86 22.07
N ILE A 79 -2.14 -8.02 21.44
CA ILE A 79 -3.08 -8.81 20.63
C ILE A 79 -3.89 -9.80 21.50
N ALA A 80 -3.92 -9.63 22.84
CA ALA A 80 -4.70 -10.47 23.73
C ALA A 80 -6.22 -10.32 23.48
N GLU A 81 -6.69 -11.13 22.53
CA GLU A 81 -8.02 -11.74 22.36
C GLU A 81 -9.24 -10.84 22.62
N SER A 82 -9.58 -9.99 21.64
CA SER A 82 -10.96 -9.46 21.53
C SER A 82 -11.81 -10.18 20.48
N CYS A 83 -11.22 -11.01 19.62
CA CYS A 83 -11.90 -11.64 18.49
C CYS A 83 -11.87 -13.17 18.65
N SER A 84 -12.98 -13.72 19.16
CA SER A 84 -13.27 -15.15 19.07
C SER A 84 -14.30 -15.36 17.98
N ALA A 85 -13.87 -15.87 16.82
CA ALA A 85 -14.75 -16.18 15.68
C ALA A 85 -15.79 -17.30 15.97
N SER A 86 -15.88 -17.76 17.22
CA SER A 86 -16.78 -18.84 17.64
C SER A 86 -18.27 -18.49 17.54
N THR A 87 -18.64 -17.21 17.41
CA THR A 87 -20.04 -16.76 17.33
C THR A 87 -20.38 -15.89 16.12
N GLY A 88 -19.40 -15.51 15.31
CA GLY A 88 -19.54 -14.46 14.28
C GLY A 88 -18.23 -14.22 13.56
N SER A 89 -18.28 -13.48 12.44
CA SER A 89 -17.07 -12.83 11.94
C SER A 89 -16.63 -11.76 12.93
N CYS A 90 -15.33 -11.49 13.02
CA CYS A 90 -14.82 -10.42 13.88
C CYS A 90 -13.57 -9.76 13.32
N ILE A 91 -13.36 -8.51 13.75
CA ILE A 91 -12.23 -7.68 13.36
C ILE A 91 -11.16 -7.68 14.45
N SER A 92 -9.91 -7.76 14.02
CA SER A 92 -8.73 -7.35 14.78
C SER A 92 -7.98 -6.31 13.98
N SER A 93 -7.49 -5.26 14.64
CA SER A 93 -6.79 -4.18 13.96
C SER A 93 -5.67 -3.63 14.81
N LYS A 94 -4.61 -3.16 14.16
CA LYS A 94 -3.56 -2.34 14.77
C LYS A 94 -3.38 -1.09 13.94
N TRP A 95 -3.43 0.07 14.59
CA TRP A 95 -3.26 1.37 13.94
C TRP A 95 -2.31 2.25 14.76
N ASP A 96 -1.27 2.76 14.11
CA ASP A 96 -0.43 3.82 14.65
C ASP A 96 -0.96 5.17 14.19
N GLU A 97 -1.59 5.91 15.11
CA GLU A 97 -2.15 7.23 14.83
C GLU A 97 -1.09 8.28 14.44
N LYS A 98 0.12 8.15 15.00
CA LYS A 98 1.22 9.10 14.82
C LYS A 98 1.89 8.95 13.47
N ASN A 99 2.09 7.71 13.03
CA ASN A 99 2.70 7.41 11.73
C ASN A 99 1.67 7.19 10.62
N GLY A 100 0.39 7.09 10.97
CA GLY A 100 -0.72 6.95 10.02
C GLY A 100 -0.66 5.63 9.25
N ARG A 101 -0.41 4.52 9.92
CA ARG A 101 -0.28 3.22 9.25
C ARG A 101 -0.75 2.08 10.13
N GLY A 102 -1.07 0.96 9.51
CA GLY A 102 -1.55 -0.19 10.25
C GLY A 102 -2.17 -1.25 9.36
N TYR A 103 -2.97 -2.10 9.97
CA TYR A 103 -3.69 -3.15 9.26
C TYR A 103 -5.01 -3.49 9.96
N VAL A 104 -5.91 -4.10 9.19
CA VAL A 104 -7.20 -4.62 9.63
C VAL A 104 -7.33 -6.07 9.17
N LYS A 105 -7.75 -6.96 10.05
CA LYS A 105 -8.01 -8.37 9.77
C LYS A 105 -9.44 -8.71 10.11
N ASN A 106 -10.18 -9.25 9.16
CA ASN A 106 -11.47 -9.88 9.35
C ASN A 106 -11.28 -11.39 9.42
N PHE A 107 -11.75 -11.99 10.51
CA PHE A 107 -11.76 -13.43 10.70
C PHE A 107 -13.19 -13.93 10.47
N TYR A 108 -13.37 -14.86 9.53
CA TYR A 108 -14.66 -15.50 9.29
C TYR A 108 -14.81 -16.73 10.19
N GLN A 109 -16.07 -17.14 10.42
CA GLN A 109 -16.39 -18.30 11.27
C GLN A 109 -15.77 -19.62 10.78
N ASP A 110 -15.54 -19.75 9.47
CA ASP A 110 -15.00 -20.97 8.85
C ASP A 110 -13.47 -20.98 8.75
N GLY A 111 -12.80 -20.03 9.42
CA GLY A 111 -11.33 -19.95 9.48
C GLY A 111 -10.71 -19.19 8.31
N ARG A 112 -11.50 -18.71 7.35
CA ARG A 112 -11.03 -17.76 6.34
C ARG A 112 -10.64 -16.43 6.97
N LYS A 113 -9.86 -15.63 6.25
CA LYS A 113 -9.48 -14.28 6.68
C LYS A 113 -9.45 -13.31 5.50
N LEU A 114 -9.73 -12.03 5.78
CA LEU A 114 -9.40 -10.92 4.87
C LEU A 114 -8.49 -9.95 5.61
N LEU A 115 -7.37 -9.60 5.00
CA LEU A 115 -6.37 -8.69 5.51
C LEU A 115 -6.33 -7.44 4.64
N ILE A 116 -6.24 -6.28 5.29
CA ILE A 116 -6.14 -4.97 4.66
C ILE A 116 -4.97 -4.24 5.29
N ASN A 117 -3.88 -4.07 4.55
CA ASN A 117 -2.73 -3.26 4.96
C ASN A 117 -2.88 -1.81 4.50
N LEU A 118 -2.58 -0.86 5.37
CA LEU A 118 -2.75 0.56 5.13
C LEU A 118 -1.43 1.30 5.42
N SER A 119 -0.86 1.93 4.39
CA SER A 119 0.37 2.72 4.46
C SER A 119 1.59 1.98 5.04
N ARG A 120 1.68 0.68 4.78
CA ARG A 120 2.81 -0.15 5.22
C ARG A 120 3.73 -0.57 4.05
N PHE A 121 4.02 0.36 3.16
CA PHE A 121 4.88 0.14 1.99
C PHE A 121 5.78 1.35 1.72
N LYS A 122 6.93 1.10 1.08
CA LYS A 122 7.82 2.12 0.53
C LYS A 122 7.64 2.22 -0.99
N ASN A 123 7.74 3.43 -1.54
CA ASN A 123 7.81 3.59 -2.99
C ASN A 123 9.22 3.24 -3.52
N GLU A 124 9.41 3.34 -4.85
CA GLU A 124 10.69 3.09 -5.52
C GLU A 124 11.87 3.95 -5.00
N ASN A 125 11.59 5.09 -4.37
CA ASN A 125 12.58 5.98 -3.77
C ASN A 125 12.82 5.69 -2.28
N GLY A 126 12.17 4.66 -1.72
CA GLY A 126 12.23 4.33 -0.29
C GLY A 126 11.35 5.22 0.60
N GLU A 127 10.49 6.06 0.02
CA GLU A 127 9.63 6.97 0.77
C GLU A 127 8.36 6.24 1.26
N LEU A 128 8.00 6.49 2.52
CA LEU A 128 6.80 5.94 3.14
C LEU A 128 5.57 6.78 2.84
N SER A 129 4.43 6.12 2.65
CA SER A 129 3.13 6.80 2.75
C SER A 129 2.67 6.80 4.20
N SER A 130 1.86 7.79 4.57
CA SER A 130 1.25 7.89 5.89
C SER A 130 -0.19 8.35 5.70
N GLY A 131 -1.15 7.63 6.27
CA GLY A 131 -2.59 7.84 6.14
C GLY A 131 -3.34 6.59 5.70
N ILE A 132 -4.55 6.80 5.20
CA ILE A 132 -5.38 5.73 4.67
C ILE A 132 -5.05 5.55 3.19
N PHE A 133 -4.01 4.76 2.92
CA PHE A 133 -3.62 4.34 1.57
C PHE A 133 -3.45 2.82 1.56
N LEU A 134 -4.19 2.12 0.70
CA LEU A 134 -4.11 0.66 0.59
C LEU A 134 -2.72 0.24 0.12
N GLY A 135 -2.13 -0.76 0.77
CA GLY A 135 -0.84 -1.32 0.37
C GLY A 135 0.04 -1.71 1.56
N GLY A 136 1.07 -2.49 1.25
CA GLY A 136 2.08 -2.90 2.23
C GLY A 136 1.86 -4.26 2.84
N GLY A 137 2.59 -4.57 3.90
CA GLY A 137 2.54 -5.89 4.53
C GLY A 137 2.41 -5.83 6.05
N LEU A 138 2.12 -6.98 6.62
CA LEU A 138 2.10 -7.16 8.07
C LEU A 138 3.49 -6.92 8.67
N PRO A 139 3.58 -6.39 9.90
CA PRO A 139 4.85 -6.34 10.61
C PRO A 139 5.31 -7.77 10.99
N PRO A 140 6.62 -8.04 11.09
CA PRO A 140 7.11 -9.38 11.44
C PRO A 140 6.72 -9.88 12.83
N GLY A 141 6.24 -9.00 13.71
CA GLY A 141 5.69 -9.36 15.01
C GLY A 141 4.30 -10.01 14.93
N ASP A 142 3.63 -9.95 13.78
CA ASP A 142 2.30 -10.50 13.56
C ASP A 142 2.35 -12.02 13.26
N PRO A 143 1.43 -12.84 13.82
CA PRO A 143 1.44 -14.30 13.63
C PRO A 143 1.12 -14.78 12.20
N ASP A 144 0.49 -13.96 11.37
CA ASP A 144 0.20 -14.27 9.96
C ASP A 144 1.30 -13.79 9.00
N TYR A 145 2.32 -13.06 9.49
CA TYR A 145 3.42 -12.57 8.67
C TYR A 145 4.23 -13.71 8.04
N SER A 146 4.47 -13.60 6.73
CA SER A 146 5.38 -14.45 5.98
C SER A 146 6.48 -13.63 5.32
N SER A 147 7.73 -14.07 5.40
CA SER A 147 8.83 -13.43 4.66
C SER A 147 9.05 -14.02 3.25
N THR A 148 8.38 -15.13 2.93
CA THR A 148 8.62 -15.90 1.69
C THR A 148 7.45 -15.85 0.72
N ASP A 149 6.26 -15.58 1.24
CA ASP A 149 5.04 -15.46 0.45
C ASP A 149 4.59 -14.01 0.55
N LYS A 150 4.41 -13.33 -0.58
CA LYS A 150 3.97 -11.93 -0.65
C LYS A 150 2.49 -11.83 -1.01
N ASP A 151 1.78 -12.95 -1.14
CA ASP A 151 0.33 -12.96 -1.38
C ASP A 151 -0.45 -12.41 -0.18
N ASP A 152 0.18 -12.25 0.99
CA ASP A 152 -0.37 -11.63 2.20
C ASP A 152 -0.22 -10.09 2.26
N THR A 153 0.25 -9.45 1.19
CA THR A 153 0.41 -7.98 1.10
C THR A 153 -0.84 -7.28 0.53
N GLY A 154 -0.90 -5.95 0.69
CA GLY A 154 -1.98 -5.08 0.24
C GLY A 154 -3.32 -5.45 0.87
N MET A 155 -4.33 -5.71 0.06
CA MET A 155 -5.50 -6.48 0.48
C MET A 155 -5.32 -7.94 0.05
N SER A 156 -5.47 -8.87 0.99
CA SER A 156 -5.26 -10.29 0.75
C SER A 156 -6.31 -11.15 1.44
N TYR A 157 -6.58 -12.32 0.86
CA TYR A 157 -7.61 -13.23 1.34
C TYR A 157 -7.03 -14.61 1.63
N TYR A 158 -7.29 -15.15 2.81
CA TYR A 158 -6.92 -16.49 3.21
C TYR A 158 -8.13 -17.43 3.10
N ASP A 159 -8.04 -18.46 2.26
CA ASP A 159 -9.14 -19.41 2.02
C ASP A 159 -9.20 -20.57 3.04
N GLY A 160 -8.39 -20.53 4.10
CA GLY A 160 -8.21 -21.65 5.01
C GLY A 160 -7.03 -22.56 4.66
N ARG A 161 -6.36 -22.33 3.53
CA ARG A 161 -5.19 -23.09 3.06
C ARG A 161 -4.04 -22.20 2.64
N ARG A 162 -4.31 -21.16 1.84
CA ARG A 162 -3.30 -20.22 1.36
C ARG A 162 -3.84 -18.79 1.27
N TRP A 163 -2.93 -17.84 1.17
CA TRP A 163 -3.24 -16.45 0.84
C TRP A 163 -3.41 -16.28 -0.67
N TYR A 164 -4.25 -15.31 -1.03
CA TYR A 164 -4.41 -14.79 -2.38
C TYR A 164 -4.30 -13.28 -2.31
N HIS A 165 -3.53 -12.73 -3.24
CA HIS A 165 -3.42 -11.30 -3.39
C HIS A 165 -4.66 -10.74 -4.10
N ILE A 166 -5.27 -9.66 -3.58
CA ILE A 166 -6.52 -9.09 -4.13
C ILE A 166 -6.29 -7.64 -4.61
N TRP A 167 -5.59 -6.83 -3.84
CA TRP A 167 -5.16 -5.47 -4.21
C TRP A 167 -3.71 -5.27 -3.81
N CYS A 168 -2.93 -4.62 -4.68
CA CYS A 168 -1.53 -4.24 -4.43
C CYS A 168 -1.47 -3.02 -3.49
N SER A 169 -0.56 -2.09 -3.77
CA SER A 169 -0.66 -0.71 -3.32
C SER A 169 -1.53 0.08 -4.29
N VAL A 170 -2.42 0.91 -3.75
CA VAL A 170 -3.22 1.80 -4.61
C VAL A 170 -2.30 2.78 -5.33
N ASN A 171 -2.49 2.88 -6.64
CA ASN A 171 -1.90 3.93 -7.46
C ASN A 171 -2.77 5.19 -7.36
N GLU A 172 -2.43 6.05 -6.42
CA GLU A 172 -3.12 7.30 -6.14
C GLU A 172 -2.22 8.51 -6.45
N ALA A 173 -2.78 9.55 -7.08
CA ALA A 173 -2.05 10.79 -7.34
C ALA A 173 -3.00 11.97 -7.55
N VAL A 174 -2.48 13.18 -7.38
CA VAL A 174 -3.14 14.42 -7.85
C VAL A 174 -2.29 15.10 -8.91
N LEU A 175 -2.93 15.56 -9.97
CA LEU A 175 -2.28 16.28 -11.07
C LEU A 175 -2.97 17.63 -11.26
N SER A 176 -2.17 18.64 -11.59
CA SER A 176 -2.69 19.92 -12.06
C SER A 176 -3.23 19.75 -13.49
N SER A 177 -4.21 20.57 -13.86
CA SER A 177 -4.63 20.62 -15.27
C SER A 177 -3.65 21.38 -16.17
N ALA A 178 -2.54 21.90 -15.62
CA ALA A 178 -1.51 22.58 -16.37
C ALA A 178 -0.72 21.60 -17.26
N LEU A 179 -0.31 22.07 -18.44
CA LEU A 179 0.55 21.31 -19.36
C LEU A 179 1.85 20.92 -18.64
N ASN A 180 2.21 19.63 -18.73
CA ASN A 180 3.41 19.03 -18.13
C ASN A 180 3.47 19.05 -16.59
N SER A 181 2.33 19.14 -15.90
CA SER A 181 2.32 18.96 -14.45
C SER A 181 2.79 17.56 -14.08
N LYS A 182 3.68 17.46 -13.08
CA LYS A 182 4.04 16.17 -12.50
C LYS A 182 2.95 15.71 -11.53
N PRO A 183 2.65 14.40 -11.47
CA PRO A 183 1.82 13.85 -10.41
C PRO A 183 2.44 14.13 -9.03
N ILE A 184 1.57 14.41 -8.06
CA ILE A 184 1.92 14.48 -6.64
C ILE A 184 1.32 13.24 -5.98
N TYR A 185 2.20 12.37 -5.49
CA TYR A 185 1.83 11.10 -4.88
C TYR A 185 1.59 11.23 -3.37
N PRO A 186 0.88 10.27 -2.74
CA PRO A 186 0.62 10.23 -1.30
C PRO A 186 1.85 10.46 -0.40
N GLN A 187 3.01 9.91 -0.77
CA GLN A 187 4.27 10.06 -0.01
C GLN A 187 4.77 11.51 0.04
N GLN A 188 4.31 12.34 -0.89
CA GLN A 188 4.67 13.76 -0.99
C GLN A 188 3.65 14.67 -0.29
N TRP A 189 2.56 14.10 0.24
CA TRP A 189 1.59 14.86 1.01
C TRP A 189 2.09 14.99 2.45
N ASN A 190 1.92 16.17 3.03
CA ASN A 190 2.20 16.38 4.43
C ASN A 190 1.12 15.70 5.27
N PHE A 191 1.47 14.56 5.87
CA PHE A 191 0.62 13.92 6.87
C PHE A 191 0.47 14.82 8.11
N LEU A 192 -0.76 15.13 8.48
CA LEU A 192 -1.03 16.03 9.60
C LEU A 192 -1.34 15.26 10.88
N ASN A 193 -2.23 14.28 10.80
CA ASN A 193 -2.60 13.34 11.87
C ASN A 193 -3.55 12.27 11.34
N SER A 194 -3.75 11.23 12.14
CA SER A 194 -4.85 10.27 11.98
C SER A 194 -5.46 9.92 13.33
N ARG A 195 -6.65 9.33 13.31
CA ARG A 195 -7.34 8.91 14.52
C ARG A 195 -8.25 7.71 14.26
N VAL A 196 -8.30 6.78 15.20
CA VAL A 196 -9.31 5.73 15.26
C VAL A 196 -10.57 6.29 15.89
N LEU A 197 -11.66 6.33 15.11
CA LEU A 197 -12.96 6.84 15.54
C LEU A 197 -13.80 5.75 16.21
N GLU A 198 -13.73 4.53 15.68
CA GLU A 198 -14.37 3.33 16.23
C GLU A 198 -13.41 2.15 16.08
N ASN A 199 -13.32 1.31 17.12
CA ASN A 199 -12.56 0.07 17.11
C ASN A 199 -13.27 -0.95 18.00
N SER A 200 -14.05 -1.82 17.37
CA SER A 200 -14.75 -2.91 18.01
C SER A 200 -14.52 -4.21 17.25
N SER A 201 -15.01 -5.34 17.78
CA SER A 201 -14.99 -6.61 17.06
C SER A 201 -15.81 -6.58 15.76
N ASN A 202 -16.73 -5.62 15.61
CA ASN A 202 -17.68 -5.60 14.50
C ASN A 202 -17.40 -4.49 13.51
N ASN A 203 -16.79 -3.39 13.94
CA ASN A 203 -16.55 -2.22 13.10
C ASN A 203 -15.21 -1.59 13.42
N ILE A 204 -14.57 -1.04 12.40
CA ILE A 204 -13.48 -0.09 12.55
C ILE A 204 -13.73 1.12 11.66
N SER A 205 -13.47 2.30 12.23
CA SER A 205 -13.50 3.56 11.50
C SER A 205 -12.24 4.36 11.79
N ILE A 206 -11.55 4.82 10.75
CA ILE A 206 -10.30 5.59 10.85
C ILE A 206 -10.44 6.86 10.03
N VAL A 207 -9.92 7.98 10.52
CA VAL A 207 -9.78 9.22 9.75
C VAL A 207 -8.30 9.59 9.62
N SER A 208 -7.90 10.12 8.48
CA SER A 208 -6.57 10.71 8.28
C SER A 208 -6.68 12.05 7.55
N HIS A 209 -5.79 12.98 7.92
CA HIS A 209 -5.75 14.33 7.37
C HIS A 209 -4.39 14.61 6.75
N HIS A 210 -4.42 15.22 5.57
CA HIS A 210 -3.24 15.54 4.78
C HIS A 210 -3.31 16.95 4.24
N TRP A 211 -2.15 17.44 3.85
CA TRP A 211 -2.04 18.69 3.12
C TRP A 211 -1.07 18.52 1.96
N PHE A 212 -1.37 19.14 0.82
CA PHE A 212 -0.40 19.28 -0.27
C PHE A 212 -0.56 20.65 -0.94
N SER A 213 0.44 21.05 -1.71
CA SER A 213 0.39 22.28 -2.52
C SER A 213 0.56 21.93 -3.99
N MET A 214 -0.32 22.46 -4.83
CA MET A 214 -0.30 22.25 -6.27
C MET A 214 -0.36 23.61 -6.97
N ASP A 215 0.69 23.92 -7.74
CA ASP A 215 0.90 25.25 -8.35
C ASP A 215 0.76 26.41 -7.34
N GLY A 216 1.25 26.20 -6.11
CA GLY A 216 1.16 27.18 -5.02
C GLY A 216 -0.23 27.35 -4.41
N VAL A 217 -1.20 26.51 -4.76
CA VAL A 217 -2.53 26.46 -4.13
C VAL A 217 -2.53 25.33 -3.09
N PRO A 218 -2.78 25.63 -1.80
CA PRO A 218 -2.87 24.61 -0.76
C PRO A 218 -4.19 23.85 -0.83
N PHE A 219 -4.12 22.54 -0.60
CA PHE A 219 -5.25 21.65 -0.49
C PHE A 219 -5.19 20.87 0.82
N PHE A 220 -6.36 20.72 1.44
CA PHE A 220 -6.57 19.83 2.58
C PHE A 220 -7.29 18.57 2.10
N VAL A 221 -6.81 17.41 2.52
CA VAL A 221 -7.42 16.11 2.22
C VAL A 221 -7.83 15.43 3.50
N GLU A 222 -9.08 14.99 3.55
CA GLU A 222 -9.62 14.13 4.60
C GLU A 222 -9.98 12.80 3.96
N LYS A 223 -9.49 11.70 4.55
CA LYS A 223 -9.88 10.34 4.17
C LYS A 223 -10.53 9.66 5.36
N LEU A 224 -11.65 9.00 5.14
CA LEU A 224 -12.31 8.15 6.13
C LEU A 224 -12.38 6.72 5.61
N PHE A 225 -11.96 5.79 6.45
CA PHE A 225 -12.01 4.35 6.23
C PHE A 225 -13.09 3.76 7.14
N PHE A 226 -13.99 2.98 6.57
CA PHE A 226 -15.03 2.24 7.30
C PHE A 226 -14.97 0.78 6.90
N TYR A 227 -15.00 -0.11 7.88
CA TYR A 227 -15.00 -1.54 7.63
C TYR A 227 -15.80 -2.29 8.70
N GLU A 228 -16.69 -3.16 8.25
CA GLU A 228 -17.55 -3.98 9.10
C GLU A 228 -17.13 -5.46 9.04
N SER A 229 -17.31 -6.18 10.14
CA SER A 229 -16.91 -7.58 10.25
C SER A 229 -17.82 -8.46 9.38
N GLY A 230 -17.21 -9.36 8.62
CA GLY A 230 -17.93 -10.22 7.68
C GLY A 230 -18.06 -9.66 6.27
N ASP A 231 -17.79 -8.37 6.07
CA ASP A 231 -17.73 -7.79 4.73
C ASP A 231 -16.44 -8.17 4.01
N ASN A 232 -16.50 -8.14 2.67
CA ASN A 232 -15.37 -8.43 1.78
C ASN A 232 -14.78 -7.16 1.15
N TYR A 233 -15.19 -5.99 1.64
CA TYR A 233 -14.79 -4.69 1.14
C TYR A 233 -14.78 -3.67 2.27
N PHE A 234 -14.03 -2.60 2.10
CA PHE A 234 -14.11 -1.42 2.96
C PHE A 234 -14.66 -0.23 2.17
N THR A 235 -15.23 0.74 2.88
CA THR A 235 -15.64 2.01 2.31
C THR A 235 -14.58 3.06 2.56
N LEU A 236 -14.15 3.74 1.49
CA LEU A 236 -13.25 4.88 1.51
C LEU A 236 -14.00 6.13 1.09
N VAL A 237 -14.07 7.12 1.98
CA VAL A 237 -14.55 8.46 1.64
C VAL A 237 -13.34 9.38 1.56
N THR A 238 -13.17 10.03 0.41
CA THR A 238 -12.10 11.03 0.22
C THR A 238 -12.73 12.38 -0.04
N LYS A 239 -12.28 13.40 0.68
CA LYS A 239 -12.67 14.79 0.51
C LYS A 239 -11.44 15.66 0.31
N ILE A 240 -11.46 16.47 -0.74
CA ILE A 240 -10.38 17.38 -1.10
C ILE A 240 -10.95 18.79 -1.11
N LYS A 241 -10.33 19.69 -0.34
CA LYS A 241 -10.77 21.08 -0.20
C LYS A 241 -9.66 22.02 -0.65
N ASN A 242 -9.99 23.00 -1.49
CA ASN A 242 -9.10 24.09 -1.84
C ASN A 242 -9.05 25.09 -0.67
N GLU A 243 -7.90 25.19 0.00
CA GLU A 243 -7.67 26.15 1.09
C GLU A 243 -6.97 27.43 0.63
N GLY A 244 -6.69 27.53 -0.67
CA GLY A 244 -6.09 28.70 -1.27
C GLY A 244 -7.06 29.85 -1.50
N VAL A 245 -6.52 30.94 -2.04
CA VAL A 245 -7.26 32.17 -2.36
C VAL A 245 -7.68 32.28 -3.83
N ARG A 246 -7.34 31.27 -4.65
CA ARG A 246 -7.66 31.25 -6.08
C ARG A 246 -8.24 29.88 -6.51
N PRO A 247 -9.10 29.85 -7.54
CA PRO A 247 -9.58 28.59 -8.10
C PRO A 247 -8.43 27.75 -8.67
N MET A 248 -8.61 26.43 -8.63
CA MET A 248 -7.61 25.49 -9.15
C MET A 248 -8.27 24.26 -9.75
N SER A 249 -7.82 23.88 -10.94
CA SER A 249 -8.25 22.69 -11.65
C SER A 249 -7.30 21.54 -11.37
N LEU A 250 -7.86 20.40 -11.00
CA LEU A 250 -7.12 19.21 -10.61
C LEU A 250 -7.73 17.96 -11.22
N TYR A 251 -6.88 16.96 -11.44
CA TYR A 251 -7.26 15.57 -11.62
C TYR A 251 -6.87 14.81 -10.36
N TYR A 252 -7.82 14.08 -9.80
CA TYR A 252 -7.54 13.06 -8.79
C TYR A 252 -7.55 11.70 -9.48
N LEU A 253 -6.46 10.97 -9.36
CA LEU A 253 -6.28 9.65 -9.94
C LEU A 253 -6.32 8.61 -8.82
N TYR A 254 -7.07 7.54 -9.05
CA TYR A 254 -7.13 6.37 -8.18
C TYR A 254 -7.13 5.13 -9.07
N GLY A 255 -6.39 4.12 -8.70
CA GLY A 255 -6.41 2.87 -9.44
C GLY A 255 -5.57 1.82 -8.78
N ASP A 256 -5.50 0.69 -9.44
CA ASP A 256 -4.71 -0.44 -8.98
C ASP A 256 -4.05 -1.11 -10.16
N GLU A 257 -2.87 -1.64 -9.88
CA GLU A 257 -2.14 -2.57 -10.73
C GLU A 257 -2.23 -3.94 -10.05
N PRO A 258 -3.45 -4.50 -9.92
CA PRO A 258 -3.60 -5.66 -9.09
C PRO A 258 -2.91 -6.84 -9.75
N TRP A 259 -2.12 -7.52 -8.93
CA TRP A 259 -1.68 -8.87 -9.19
C TRP A 259 -2.69 -9.84 -8.57
N VAL A 260 -3.96 -9.78 -9.03
CA VAL A 260 -5.05 -10.59 -8.43
C VAL A 260 -4.69 -12.07 -8.54
N GLY A 261 -4.89 -12.80 -7.45
CA GLY A 261 -4.57 -14.21 -7.33
C GLY A 261 -3.16 -14.42 -6.78
N HIS A 262 -2.15 -13.84 -7.41
CA HIS A 262 -0.73 -14.04 -7.09
C HIS A 262 0.10 -12.78 -7.23
N TYR A 263 0.72 -12.36 -6.13
CA TYR A 263 1.62 -11.22 -6.08
C TYR A 263 2.79 -11.38 -7.06
N GLY A 264 3.11 -10.29 -7.74
CA GLY A 264 4.26 -10.18 -8.65
C GLY A 264 3.94 -10.46 -10.11
N THR A 265 2.67 -10.74 -10.47
CA THR A 265 2.27 -10.90 -11.86
C THR A 265 0.82 -10.51 -12.13
N ALA A 266 0.60 -9.84 -13.26
CA ALA A 266 -0.71 -9.56 -13.83
C ALA A 266 -1.11 -10.61 -14.90
N MET A 267 -0.34 -11.69 -15.10
CA MET A 267 -0.75 -12.77 -16.01
C MET A 267 -2.09 -13.36 -15.58
N GLY A 268 -2.97 -13.63 -16.55
CA GLY A 268 -4.31 -14.15 -16.28
C GLY A 268 -5.34 -13.11 -15.83
N ASN A 269 -4.92 -11.92 -15.43
CA ASN A 269 -5.84 -10.89 -14.96
C ASN A 269 -6.61 -10.26 -16.13
N VAL A 270 -7.93 -10.22 -16.05
CA VAL A 270 -8.82 -9.57 -17.03
C VAL A 270 -9.73 -8.57 -16.34
N GLY A 271 -10.09 -7.50 -17.03
CA GLY A 271 -11.09 -6.57 -16.52
C GLY A 271 -12.47 -7.19 -16.47
N TRP A 272 -13.33 -6.71 -15.58
CA TRP A 272 -14.73 -7.11 -15.56
C TRP A 272 -15.63 -5.98 -15.05
N THR A 273 -16.88 -6.00 -15.52
CA THR A 273 -18.00 -5.20 -15.01
C THR A 273 -19.24 -6.08 -14.94
N LYS A 274 -20.40 -5.50 -14.58
CA LYS A 274 -21.69 -6.21 -14.65
C LYS A 274 -22.02 -6.74 -16.06
N ASP A 275 -21.46 -6.12 -17.09
CA ASP A 275 -21.79 -6.39 -18.50
C ASP A 275 -20.90 -7.52 -19.09
N GLY A 276 -19.83 -7.91 -18.38
CA GLY A 276 -18.97 -9.03 -18.76
C GLY A 276 -17.48 -8.75 -18.59
N PHE A 277 -16.65 -9.57 -19.25
CA PHE A 277 -15.19 -9.49 -19.18
C PHE A 277 -14.61 -8.55 -20.25
N PHE A 278 -13.65 -7.74 -19.82
CA PHE A 278 -12.84 -6.85 -20.63
C PHE A 278 -11.47 -7.47 -20.82
N LYS A 279 -11.25 -8.03 -22.01
CA LYS A 279 -10.00 -8.70 -22.38
C LYS A 279 -8.99 -7.78 -23.06
N THR A 280 -9.36 -6.52 -23.27
CA THR A 280 -8.61 -5.53 -24.04
C THR A 280 -8.58 -4.21 -23.30
N GLU A 281 -7.58 -3.37 -23.58
CA GLU A 281 -7.57 -1.99 -23.11
C GLU A 281 -8.84 -1.27 -23.58
N GLY A 282 -9.40 -0.42 -22.74
CA GLY A 282 -10.64 0.27 -23.08
C GLY A 282 -11.21 1.09 -21.95
N GLU A 283 -12.05 2.04 -22.35
CA GLU A 283 -12.82 2.87 -21.44
C GLU A 283 -14.06 2.14 -20.94
N ILE A 284 -14.38 2.38 -19.68
CA ILE A 284 -15.57 1.89 -19.00
C ILE A 284 -16.59 3.02 -18.98
N ASP A 285 -17.82 2.76 -19.43
CA ASP A 285 -18.91 3.73 -19.32
C ASP A 285 -19.33 3.87 -17.84
N THR A 286 -18.85 4.93 -17.19
CA THR A 286 -19.12 5.24 -15.78
C THR A 286 -20.57 5.71 -15.53
N THR A 287 -21.34 5.99 -16.58
CA THR A 287 -22.77 6.29 -16.46
C THR A 287 -23.62 5.01 -16.43
N ALA A 288 -23.20 4.00 -17.18
CA ALA A 288 -23.83 2.68 -17.19
C ALA A 288 -23.39 1.80 -16.02
N ASN A 289 -22.12 1.88 -15.62
CA ASN A 289 -21.50 1.05 -14.59
C ASN A 289 -21.18 1.84 -13.32
N THR A 290 -21.42 1.24 -12.16
CA THR A 290 -21.02 1.79 -10.85
C THR A 290 -19.85 1.06 -10.23
N PHE A 291 -19.38 -0.02 -10.85
CA PHE A 291 -18.23 -0.76 -10.39
C PHE A 291 -17.47 -1.35 -11.56
N ALA A 292 -16.22 -1.68 -11.30
CA ALA A 292 -15.35 -2.45 -12.17
C ALA A 292 -14.35 -3.22 -11.30
N GLY A 293 -13.70 -4.22 -11.88
CA GLY A 293 -12.65 -4.95 -11.18
C GLY A 293 -11.76 -5.72 -12.11
N ILE A 294 -10.82 -6.44 -11.52
CA ILE A 294 -9.91 -7.38 -12.17
C ILE A 294 -10.19 -8.79 -11.64
N LEU A 295 -10.19 -9.76 -12.54
CA LEU A 295 -10.45 -11.18 -12.27
C LEU A 295 -9.26 -12.01 -12.77
N ASP A 296 -8.74 -12.89 -11.92
CA ASP A 296 -7.68 -13.82 -12.26
C ASP A 296 -8.24 -15.07 -12.96
N TYR A 297 -8.41 -15.01 -14.29
CA TYR A 297 -9.17 -16.00 -15.07
C TYR A 297 -8.50 -16.48 -16.36
N GLY A 298 -7.48 -15.79 -16.87
CA GLY A 298 -6.88 -16.05 -18.19
C GLY A 298 -7.46 -15.18 -19.29
N ASN A 299 -6.59 -14.58 -20.10
CA ASN A 299 -6.95 -13.86 -21.31
C ASN A 299 -6.58 -14.66 -22.58
N ASP A 300 -7.57 -15.28 -23.23
CA ASP A 300 -7.40 -16.00 -24.50
C ASP A 300 -6.87 -15.10 -25.64
N LEU A 301 -7.18 -13.79 -25.63
CA LEU A 301 -6.62 -12.84 -26.60
C LEU A 301 -5.12 -12.56 -26.37
N ALA A 302 -4.62 -12.85 -25.17
CA ALA A 302 -3.20 -12.84 -24.83
C ALA A 302 -2.55 -14.24 -24.95
N GLY A 303 -3.32 -15.27 -25.34
CA GLY A 303 -2.84 -16.66 -25.43
C GLY A 303 -2.81 -17.39 -24.08
N GLU A 304 -3.52 -16.92 -23.07
CA GLU A 304 -3.57 -17.50 -21.73
C GLU A 304 -4.77 -18.44 -21.58
N ALA A 305 -4.59 -19.55 -20.85
CA ALA A 305 -5.65 -20.54 -20.58
C ALA A 305 -6.48 -20.18 -19.34
N HIS A 306 -7.67 -20.76 -19.21
CA HIS A 306 -8.59 -20.48 -18.09
C HIS A 306 -8.37 -21.34 -16.83
N THR A 307 -7.12 -21.44 -16.38
CA THR A 307 -6.70 -22.30 -15.25
C THR A 307 -6.24 -21.53 -14.02
N TYR A 308 -6.55 -20.24 -13.96
CA TYR A 308 -6.15 -19.32 -12.90
C TYR A 308 -7.05 -19.45 -11.66
N THR A 309 -6.78 -18.65 -10.62
CA THR A 309 -7.39 -18.84 -9.28
C THR A 309 -8.89 -18.56 -9.25
N GLY A 310 -9.39 -17.74 -10.18
CA GLY A 310 -10.76 -17.25 -10.19
C GLY A 310 -11.03 -16.19 -9.12
N MET A 311 -10.01 -15.67 -8.42
CA MET A 311 -10.19 -14.56 -7.50
C MET A 311 -10.47 -13.27 -8.26
N ALA A 312 -11.35 -12.43 -7.73
CA ALA A 312 -11.67 -11.14 -8.31
C ALA A 312 -11.66 -10.05 -7.26
N ASN A 313 -11.16 -8.89 -7.65
CA ASN A 313 -11.29 -7.66 -6.90
C ASN A 313 -12.38 -6.77 -7.51
N PHE A 314 -12.82 -5.75 -6.78
CA PHE A 314 -13.70 -4.72 -7.32
C PHE A 314 -13.51 -3.38 -6.61
N ILE A 315 -13.77 -2.32 -7.38
CA ILE A 315 -13.99 -0.97 -6.89
C ILE A 315 -15.35 -0.51 -7.38
N GLU A 316 -16.21 -0.13 -6.43
CA GLU A 316 -17.51 0.46 -6.67
C GLU A 316 -17.47 1.94 -6.27
N TRP A 317 -18.13 2.79 -7.05
CA TRP A 317 -18.26 4.22 -6.83
C TRP A 317 -19.73 4.63 -6.76
N ASP A 318 -20.00 5.65 -5.95
CA ASP A 318 -21.34 6.25 -5.93
C ASP A 318 -21.67 6.96 -7.27
N ARG A 319 -22.92 6.82 -7.73
CA ARG A 319 -23.39 7.40 -9.00
C ARG A 319 -23.27 8.92 -9.03
N THR A 320 -23.48 9.58 -7.90
CA THR A 320 -23.48 11.04 -7.82
C THR A 320 -22.08 11.62 -7.79
N THR A 321 -21.11 10.83 -7.32
CA THR A 321 -19.70 11.20 -7.21
C THR A 321 -18.79 10.34 -8.08
N ARG A 322 -19.34 9.74 -9.15
CA ARG A 322 -18.63 8.85 -10.07
C ARG A 322 -17.38 9.49 -10.69
N PRO A 323 -16.37 8.70 -11.07
CA PRO A 323 -15.25 9.19 -11.87
C PRO A 323 -15.72 9.68 -13.23
N ASP A 324 -15.02 10.69 -13.76
CA ASP A 324 -15.25 11.21 -15.11
C ASP A 324 -14.69 10.27 -16.17
N LEU A 325 -13.69 9.45 -15.81
CA LEU A 325 -13.09 8.43 -16.65
C LEU A 325 -12.76 7.19 -15.80
N ALA A 326 -13.10 6.00 -16.30
CA ALA A 326 -12.57 4.74 -15.80
C ALA A 326 -12.12 3.86 -16.97
N TYR A 327 -11.07 3.06 -16.81
CA TYR A 327 -10.50 2.28 -17.91
C TYR A 327 -9.67 1.08 -17.45
N PHE A 328 -9.53 0.12 -18.35
CA PHE A 328 -8.53 -0.95 -18.27
C PHE A 328 -7.36 -0.65 -19.21
N SER A 329 -6.12 -0.93 -18.76
CA SER A 329 -4.93 -0.72 -19.58
C SER A 329 -3.79 -1.69 -19.25
N ASN A 330 -2.82 -1.83 -20.16
CA ASN A 330 -1.52 -2.46 -19.86
C ASN A 330 -0.49 -1.48 -19.25
N VAL A 331 -0.86 -0.22 -19.04
CA VAL A 331 0.02 0.80 -18.44
C VAL A 331 -0.82 1.76 -17.61
N ALA A 332 -0.35 2.11 -16.40
CA ALA A 332 -0.98 3.14 -15.60
C ALA A 332 -1.04 4.51 -16.32
N GLY A 333 -2.14 5.24 -16.14
CA GLY A 333 -2.30 6.62 -16.62
C GLY A 333 -2.59 6.79 -18.12
N ARG A 334 -2.65 5.71 -18.90
CA ARG A 334 -2.96 5.79 -20.34
C ARG A 334 -3.59 4.50 -20.85
N TYR A 335 -4.49 4.58 -21.81
CA TYR A 335 -4.99 3.42 -22.57
C TYR A 335 -5.03 3.77 -24.07
N THR A 336 -4.99 2.74 -24.92
CA THR A 336 -5.06 2.92 -26.37
C THR A 336 -6.45 3.41 -26.77
N LYS A 337 -6.57 4.68 -27.19
CA LYS A 337 -7.82 5.27 -27.71
C LYS A 337 -8.01 5.13 -29.22
N LEU A 338 -7.10 4.45 -29.92
CA LEU A 338 -7.13 4.36 -31.38
C LEU A 338 -8.33 3.52 -31.84
N GLN A 339 -9.32 4.18 -32.44
CA GLN A 339 -10.50 3.52 -33.00
C GLN A 339 -10.07 2.39 -33.95
N GLY A 340 -10.58 1.18 -33.68
CA GLY A 340 -10.31 -0.01 -34.49
C GLY A 340 -9.07 -0.82 -34.10
N ILE A 341 -8.25 -0.36 -33.14
CA ILE A 341 -7.14 -1.14 -32.59
C ILE A 341 -7.56 -1.67 -31.22
N SER A 342 -7.93 -2.95 -31.18
CA SER A 342 -8.16 -3.67 -29.94
C SER A 342 -6.84 -4.25 -29.45
N ARG A 343 -6.31 -3.71 -28.34
CA ARG A 343 -5.08 -4.20 -27.71
C ARG A 343 -5.45 -5.11 -26.55
N PRO A 344 -5.10 -6.41 -26.58
CA PRO A 344 -5.36 -7.30 -25.46
C PRO A 344 -4.69 -6.79 -24.17
N LEU A 345 -5.33 -7.03 -23.02
CA LEU A 345 -4.68 -6.93 -21.72
C LEU A 345 -3.72 -8.10 -21.59
N ALA A 346 -2.45 -7.89 -21.91
CA ALA A 346 -1.47 -8.94 -22.13
C ALA A 346 -0.13 -8.67 -21.44
N ASP A 347 0.05 -7.48 -20.87
CA ASP A 347 1.24 -7.19 -20.10
C ASP A 347 1.24 -8.04 -18.82
N ALA A 348 2.38 -8.66 -18.54
CA ALA A 348 2.54 -9.63 -17.46
C ALA A 348 2.87 -8.96 -16.13
N ASP A 349 3.30 -7.70 -16.17
CA ASP A 349 3.67 -6.91 -15.01
C ASP A 349 2.54 -5.92 -14.68
N CYS A 350 1.91 -5.33 -15.70
CA CYS A 350 0.93 -4.26 -15.52
C CYS A 350 -0.41 -4.53 -16.23
N ARG A 351 -1.47 -4.85 -15.47
CA ARG A 351 -2.86 -4.72 -15.95
C ARG A 351 -3.61 -3.83 -14.98
N PHE A 352 -3.93 -2.64 -15.45
CA PHE A 352 -4.33 -1.53 -14.62
C PHE A 352 -5.82 -1.23 -14.73
N LEU A 353 -6.47 -1.00 -13.59
CA LEU A 353 -7.78 -0.37 -13.50
C LEU A 353 -7.61 1.06 -13.00
N GLY A 354 -7.87 2.03 -13.87
CA GLY A 354 -7.73 3.46 -13.55
C GLY A 354 -9.07 4.17 -13.42
N LEU A 355 -9.18 5.09 -12.46
CA LEU A 355 -10.30 5.99 -12.22
C LEU A 355 -9.77 7.43 -12.10
N GLU A 356 -10.48 8.39 -12.71
CA GLU A 356 -10.07 9.79 -12.72
C GLU A 356 -11.24 10.73 -12.45
N TRP A 357 -11.01 11.74 -11.60
CA TRP A 357 -11.95 12.84 -11.33
C TRP A 357 -11.31 14.18 -11.68
N ALA A 358 -11.87 14.89 -12.64
CA ALA A 358 -11.47 16.22 -13.07
C ALA A 358 -12.39 17.28 -12.44
N ARG A 359 -11.87 18.16 -11.60
CA ARG A 359 -12.66 19.21 -10.95
C ARG A 359 -11.91 20.53 -10.91
N THR A 360 -12.65 21.64 -11.01
CA THR A 360 -12.15 22.97 -10.68
C THR A 360 -12.75 23.39 -9.35
N LEU A 361 -11.92 23.53 -8.32
CA LEU A 361 -12.35 23.93 -6.98
C LEU A 361 -12.06 25.42 -6.78
N LYS A 362 -13.07 26.20 -6.46
CA LYS A 362 -12.94 27.59 -5.98
C LYS A 362 -12.38 27.61 -4.56
N PRO A 363 -11.91 28.77 -4.05
CA PRO A 363 -11.53 28.92 -2.65
C PRO A 363 -12.62 28.39 -1.71
N ALA A 364 -12.22 27.57 -0.73
CA ALA A 364 -13.06 26.87 0.24
C ALA A 364 -14.04 25.82 -0.33
N GLU A 365 -14.09 25.63 -1.66
CA GLU A 365 -14.87 24.55 -2.27
C GLU A 365 -14.18 23.20 -2.04
N SER A 366 -14.99 22.15 -1.96
CA SER A 366 -14.51 20.79 -1.84
C SER A 366 -15.18 19.86 -2.83
N MET A 367 -14.43 18.88 -3.31
CA MET A 367 -15.00 17.67 -3.91
C MET A 367 -14.93 16.53 -2.88
N SER A 368 -15.87 15.60 -2.99
CA SER A 368 -15.85 14.35 -2.25
C SER A 368 -16.34 13.22 -3.13
N PHE A 369 -15.82 12.03 -2.92
CA PHE A 369 -16.29 10.80 -3.54
C PHE A 369 -16.15 9.65 -2.56
N THR A 370 -16.96 8.61 -2.78
CA THR A 370 -17.00 7.42 -1.94
C THR A 370 -16.75 6.20 -2.82
N LEU A 371 -15.86 5.33 -2.34
CA LEU A 371 -15.48 4.09 -2.98
C LEU A 371 -15.74 2.92 -2.04
N ALA A 372 -16.28 1.82 -2.54
CA ALA A 372 -16.20 0.52 -1.89
C ALA A 372 -15.13 -0.30 -2.60
N ILE A 373 -14.12 -0.76 -1.86
CA ILE A 373 -12.93 -1.43 -2.42
C ILE A 373 -12.79 -2.78 -1.75
N GLY A 374 -12.76 -3.86 -2.53
CA GLY A 374 -12.79 -5.19 -1.94
C GLY A 374 -12.54 -6.35 -2.89
N MET A 375 -12.85 -7.54 -2.38
CA MET A 375 -12.89 -8.80 -3.10
C MET A 375 -14.33 -9.09 -3.52
N ALA A 376 -14.53 -9.49 -4.79
CA ALA A 376 -15.82 -9.93 -5.27
C ALA A 376 -16.16 -11.33 -4.74
N ASN A 377 -17.45 -11.58 -4.51
CA ASN A 377 -17.92 -12.93 -4.18
C ASN A 377 -17.96 -13.78 -5.44
N ASN A 378 -17.42 -15.00 -5.34
CA ASN A 378 -17.50 -16.01 -6.40
C ASN A 378 -18.89 -16.66 -6.50
#